data_AF-A0A1A7NRM2-F1
#
_entry.id   AF-A0A1A7NRM2-F1
#
_cell.length_a   1.000
_cell.length_b   1.000
_cell.length_c   1.000
_cell.angle_alpha   90.00
_cell.angle_beta   90.00
_cell.angle_gamma   90.00
#
_symmetry.space_group_name_H-M   'P 1'
#
loop_
_entity.id
_entity.type
_entity.pdbx_description
1 polymer ?
#
loop_
_entity_poly.entity_id
_entity_poly.type
_entity_poly.pdbx_seq_one_letter_code
_entity_poly.pdbx_strand_id
1 'polypeptide(L)'
;MMEPTIYKMSDTKKWAMIGYWLYIASFLITFLSIVAIVIAYVFRDDVRGTYLESHFNYQIRTFWIGLLYAIICTVLCLVMIGYILFIGWAIWLLVRSIKGLRLLNRDQAIINEKTWLF
;
A
#
# COMPACT_ATOMS: atom_id res chain seq x y z
N MET A 1 -9.12 -30.76 -6.35
CA MET A 1 -10.16 -29.71 -6.15
C MET A 1 -9.81 -29.00 -4.86
N MET A 2 -9.46 -27.70 -4.87
CA MET A 2 -9.15 -26.95 -3.64
C MET A 2 -10.45 -26.53 -2.95
N GLU A 3 -10.48 -26.45 -1.62
CA GLU A 3 -11.67 -25.98 -0.89
C GLU A 3 -12.06 -24.54 -1.29
N PRO A 4 -13.37 -24.21 -1.29
CA PRO A 4 -13.87 -22.89 -1.69
C PRO A 4 -13.21 -21.72 -0.94
N THR A 5 -12.89 -21.92 0.35
CA THR A 5 -12.23 -20.92 1.20
C THR A 5 -10.79 -20.64 0.74
N ILE A 6 -10.04 -21.69 0.39
CA ILE A 6 -8.65 -21.57 -0.08
C ILE A 6 -8.60 -20.88 -1.44
N TYR A 7 -9.57 -21.16 -2.32
CA TYR A 7 -9.70 -20.47 -3.60
C TYR A 7 -9.94 -18.97 -3.43
N LYS A 8 -10.91 -18.58 -2.59
CA LYS A 8 -11.20 -17.15 -2.31
C LYS A 8 -9.97 -16.43 -1.78
N MET A 9 -9.23 -17.02 -0.83
CA MET A 9 -8.01 -16.41 -0.28
C MET A 9 -6.90 -16.25 -1.32
N SER A 10 -6.68 -17.24 -2.19
CA SER A 10 -5.70 -17.15 -3.27
C SER A 10 -6.02 -16.03 -4.25
N ASP A 11 -7.30 -15.87 -4.61
CA ASP A 11 -7.75 -14.78 -5.46
C ASP A 11 -7.55 -13.42 -4.78
N THR A 12 -7.97 -13.26 -3.53
CA THR A 12 -7.79 -12.00 -2.80
C THR A 12 -6.32 -11.64 -2.55
N LYS A 13 -5.44 -12.63 -2.39
CA LYS A 13 -3.98 -12.40 -2.33
C LYS A 13 -3.46 -11.73 -3.60
N LYS A 14 -3.98 -12.09 -4.78
CA LYS A 14 -3.61 -11.43 -6.05
C LYS A 14 -4.04 -9.98 -6.05
N TRP A 15 -5.24 -9.66 -5.56
CA TRP A 15 -5.71 -8.27 -5.44
C TRP A 15 -4.84 -7.43 -4.49
N ALA A 16 -4.43 -7.99 -3.35
CA ALA A 16 -3.46 -7.36 -2.48
C ALA A 16 -2.11 -7.12 -3.19
N MET A 17 -1.63 -8.10 -3.98
CA MET A 17 -0.40 -7.95 -4.77
C MET A 17 -0.51 -6.85 -5.82
N ILE A 18 -1.64 -6.81 -6.56
CA ILE A 18 -1.95 -5.77 -7.55
C ILE A 18 -1.93 -4.39 -6.88
N GLY A 19 -2.53 -4.24 -5.70
CA GLY A 19 -2.53 -2.97 -4.95
C GLY A 19 -1.11 -2.43 -4.70
N TYR A 20 -0.16 -3.29 -4.32
CA TYR A 20 1.24 -2.86 -4.14
C TYR A 20 1.91 -2.47 -5.45
N TRP A 21 1.69 -3.24 -6.53
CA TRP A 21 2.23 -2.89 -7.84
C TRP A 21 1.65 -1.59 -8.39
N LEU A 22 0.38 -1.31 -8.12
CA LEU A 22 -0.26 -0.04 -8.49
C LEU A 22 0.37 1.15 -7.73
N TYR A 23 0.72 1.00 -6.45
CA TYR A 23 1.48 2.04 -5.75
C TYR A 23 2.86 2.27 -6.37
N ILE A 24 3.58 1.22 -6.74
CA ILE A 24 4.87 1.37 -7.43
C ILE A 24 4.69 2.01 -8.82
N ALA A 25 3.69 1.60 -9.58
CA ALA A 25 3.38 2.18 -10.89
C ALA A 25 2.88 3.64 -10.78
N SER A 26 2.38 4.06 -9.62
CA SER A 26 1.87 5.42 -9.40
C SER A 26 2.94 6.51 -9.51
N PHE A 27 4.23 6.16 -9.47
CA PHE A 27 5.32 7.07 -9.80
C PHE A 27 5.30 7.55 -11.25
N LEU A 28 4.82 6.71 -12.17
CA LEU A 28 4.64 7.08 -13.57
C LEU A 28 3.29 7.75 -13.79
N ILE A 29 2.27 7.27 -13.06
CA ILE A 29 0.88 7.61 -13.28
C ILE A 29 0.17 7.78 -11.94
N THR A 30 0.07 9.01 -11.45
CA THR A 30 -0.38 9.30 -10.08
C THR A 30 -1.77 8.73 -9.74
N PHE A 31 -2.69 8.65 -10.71
CA PHE A 31 -4.04 8.13 -10.48
C PHE A 31 -4.09 6.64 -10.12
N LEU A 32 -3.04 5.86 -10.40
CA LEU A 32 -2.98 4.44 -10.04
C LEU A 32 -3.01 4.23 -8.51
N SER A 33 -2.52 5.20 -7.74
CA SER A 33 -2.60 5.17 -6.28
C SER A 33 -4.06 5.19 -5.76
N ILE A 34 -4.96 5.87 -6.48
CA ILE A 34 -6.40 5.91 -6.16
C ILE A 34 -7.03 4.54 -6.42
N VAL A 35 -6.67 3.90 -7.54
CA VAL A 35 -7.14 2.54 -7.85
C VAL A 35 -6.67 1.55 -6.78
N ALA A 36 -5.42 1.67 -6.33
CA ALA A 36 -4.86 0.82 -5.28
C ALA A 36 -5.65 0.92 -3.95
N ILE A 37 -5.96 2.14 -3.49
CA ILE A 37 -6.74 2.31 -2.25
C ILE A 37 -8.19 1.84 -2.40
N VAL A 38 -8.81 2.03 -3.56
CA VAL A 38 -10.17 1.52 -3.82
C VAL A 38 -10.20 -0.01 -3.71
N ILE A 39 -9.25 -0.70 -4.36
CA ILE A 39 -9.09 -2.16 -4.23
C ILE A 39 -8.93 -2.53 -2.75
N ALA A 40 -8.07 -1.82 -2.02
CA ALA A 40 -7.81 -2.13 -0.63
C ALA A 40 -9.07 -2.01 0.25
N TYR A 41 -9.89 -0.97 0.06
CA TYR A 41 -11.15 -0.85 0.80
C TYR A 41 -12.17 -1.92 0.41
N VAL A 42 -12.33 -2.21 -0.88
CA VAL A 42 -13.33 -3.16 -1.39
C VAL A 42 -13.06 -4.57 -0.87
N PHE A 43 -11.80 -5.03 -0.90
CA PHE A 43 -11.46 -6.41 -0.53
C PHE A 43 -11.12 -6.59 0.95
N ARG A 44 -10.95 -5.51 1.73
CA ARG A 44 -10.58 -5.65 3.16
C ARG A 44 -11.61 -6.43 3.96
N ASP A 45 -12.89 -6.11 3.77
CA ASP A 45 -13.95 -6.70 4.60
C ASP A 45 -14.18 -8.19 4.29
N ASP A 46 -13.77 -8.65 3.11
CA ASP A 46 -13.83 -10.06 2.68
C ASP A 46 -12.82 -10.97 3.39
N VAL A 47 -11.78 -10.40 3.99
CA VAL A 47 -10.64 -11.15 4.55
C VAL A 47 -10.39 -10.87 6.03
N ARG A 48 -11.40 -10.35 6.75
CA ARG A 48 -11.32 -10.07 8.18
C ARG A 48 -10.85 -11.28 8.99
N GLY A 49 -9.97 -11.05 9.96
CA GLY A 49 -9.38 -12.09 10.80
C GLY A 49 -8.27 -12.91 10.11
N THR A 50 -7.90 -12.58 8.87
CA THR A 50 -6.79 -13.23 8.17
C THR A 50 -5.57 -12.31 8.06
N TYR A 51 -4.41 -12.86 7.68
CA TYR A 51 -3.21 -12.05 7.44
C TYR A 51 -3.40 -11.03 6.29
N LEU A 52 -4.29 -11.31 5.33
CA LEU A 52 -4.57 -10.41 4.20
C LEU A 52 -5.22 -9.09 4.63
N GLU A 53 -6.03 -9.11 5.69
CA GLU A 53 -6.61 -7.90 6.28
C GLU A 53 -5.51 -6.88 6.60
N SER A 54 -4.40 -7.36 7.17
CA SER A 54 -3.28 -6.48 7.54
C SER A 54 -2.58 -5.84 6.35
N HIS A 55 -2.56 -6.51 5.19
CA HIS A 55 -2.02 -5.93 3.97
C HIS A 55 -2.91 -4.83 3.42
N PHE A 56 -4.23 -5.03 3.40
CA PHE A 56 -5.16 -4.00 2.94
C PHE A 56 -5.18 -2.79 3.89
N ASN A 57 -5.14 -3.02 5.21
CA ASN A 57 -4.98 -1.95 6.19
C ASN A 57 -3.67 -1.17 5.98
N TYR A 58 -2.56 -1.87 5.73
CA TYR A 58 -1.28 -1.24 5.45
C TYR A 58 -1.29 -0.42 4.15
N GLN A 59 -1.96 -0.91 3.10
CA GLN A 59 -2.17 -0.19 1.84
C GLN A 59 -3.01 1.07 2.02
N ILE A 60 -4.15 0.97 2.71
CA ILE A 60 -5.01 2.13 3.02
C ILE A 60 -4.21 3.20 3.77
N ARG A 61 -3.45 2.80 4.79
CA ARG A 61 -2.62 3.73 5.56
C ARG A 61 -1.50 4.34 4.71
N THR A 62 -0.90 3.55 3.83
CA THR A 62 0.16 4.02 2.92
C THR A 62 -0.35 5.15 2.04
N PHE A 63 -1.57 5.06 1.52
CA PHE A 63 -2.17 6.14 0.75
C PHE A 63 -2.41 7.38 1.61
N TRP A 64 -3.07 7.27 2.76
CA TRP A 64 -3.41 8.45 3.56
C TRP A 64 -2.19 9.16 4.15
N ILE A 65 -1.21 8.40 4.62
CA ILE A 65 0.07 8.97 5.09
C ILE A 65 0.85 9.54 3.90
N GLY A 66 0.87 8.82 2.78
CA GLY A 66 1.51 9.28 1.55
C GLY A 66 0.90 10.59 1.03
N LEU A 67 -0.42 10.72 1.03
CA LEU A 67 -1.15 11.93 0.65
C LEU A 67 -0.79 13.10 1.57
N LEU A 68 -0.75 12.87 2.89
CA LEU A 68 -0.33 13.88 3.86
C LEU A 68 1.11 14.35 3.60
N TYR A 69 2.05 13.42 3.43
CA TYR A 69 3.43 13.76 3.12
C TYR A 69 3.56 14.49 1.78
N ALA A 70 2.81 14.10 0.75
CA ALA A 70 2.80 14.78 -0.53
C ALA A 70 2.32 16.23 -0.40
N ILE A 71 1.22 16.46 0.34
CA ILE A 71 0.72 17.82 0.65
C ILE A 71 1.78 18.65 1.38
N ILE A 72 2.43 18.08 2.40
CA ILE A 72 3.51 18.76 3.14
C ILE A 72 4.67 19.11 2.20
N CYS A 73 5.12 18.18 1.35
CA CYS A 73 6.19 18.43 0.39
C CYS A 73 5.79 19.53 -0.62
N THR A 74 4.57 19.50 -1.14
CA THR A 74 4.04 20.53 -2.06
C THR A 74 4.05 21.92 -1.42
N VAL A 75 3.61 22.06 -0.17
CA VAL A 75 3.65 23.35 0.54
C VAL A 75 5.10 23.82 0.74
N LEU A 76 6.02 22.91 1.08
CA LEU A 76 7.43 23.22 1.26
C LEU A 76 8.19 23.49 -0.06
N CYS A 77 7.61 23.21 -1.23
CA CYS A 77 8.20 23.63 -2.51
C CYS A 77 8.25 25.15 -2.64
N LEU A 78 7.39 25.90 -1.94
CA LEU A 78 7.42 27.38 -1.90
C LEU A 78 8.75 27.93 -1.38
N VAL A 79 9.47 27.16 -0.55
CA VAL A 79 10.78 27.49 0.02
C VAL A 79 11.89 26.59 -0.53
N MET A 80 11.69 25.95 -1.68
CA MET A 80 12.62 25.06 -2.38
C MET A 80 12.99 23.75 -1.65
N ILE A 81 12.69 23.59 -0.37
CA ILE A 81 13.00 22.38 0.41
C ILE A 81 12.11 21.18 0.00
N GLY A 82 10.88 21.45 -0.44
CA GLY A 82 9.92 20.42 -0.83
C GLY A 82 10.42 19.45 -1.90
N TYR A 83 11.24 19.92 -2.85
CA TYR A 83 11.80 19.07 -3.92
C TYR A 83 12.70 17.95 -3.36
N ILE A 84 13.50 18.24 -2.33
CA ILE A 84 14.35 17.24 -1.68
C ILE A 84 13.49 16.25 -0.89
N LEU A 85 12.45 16.74 -0.21
CA LEU A 85 11.55 15.89 0.58
C LEU A 85 10.72 14.94 -0.29
N PHE A 86 10.39 15.33 -1.53
CA PHE A 86 9.74 14.42 -2.48
C PHE A 86 10.58 13.16 -2.78
N ILE A 87 11.91 13.25 -2.73
CA ILE A 87 12.79 12.08 -2.87
C ILE A 87 12.62 11.15 -1.65
N GLY A 88 12.61 11.71 -0.44
CA GLY A 88 12.36 10.96 0.80
C GLY A 88 10.98 10.30 0.81
N TRP A 89 9.96 11.03 0.36
CA TRP A 89 8.60 10.51 0.17
C TRP A 89 8.55 9.36 -0.84
N ALA A 90 9.23 9.49 -1.97
CA ALA A 90 9.31 8.44 -2.99
C ALA A 90 9.98 7.17 -2.44
N ILE A 91 11.11 7.32 -1.76
CA ILE A 91 11.79 6.20 -1.09
C ILE A 91 10.86 5.55 -0.06
N TRP A 92 10.16 6.34 0.74
CA TRP A 92 9.21 5.85 1.74
C TRP A 92 8.10 5.00 1.10
N LEU A 93 7.46 5.50 0.05
CA LEU A 93 6.37 4.80 -0.64
C LEU A 93 6.87 3.49 -1.28
N LEU A 94 8.07 3.52 -1.87
CA LEU A 94 8.70 2.36 -2.47
C LEU A 94 9.03 1.29 -1.43
N VAL A 95 9.68 1.67 -0.32
CA VAL A 95 10.06 0.73 0.75
C VAL A 95 8.82 0.08 1.36
N ARG A 96 7.75 0.84 1.65
CA ARG A 96 6.51 0.26 2.16
C ARG A 96 5.90 -0.73 1.17
N SER A 97 5.84 -0.38 -0.10
CA SER A 97 5.29 -1.26 -1.14
C SER A 97 6.08 -2.56 -1.29
N ILE A 98 7.41 -2.48 -1.30
CA ILE A 98 8.30 -3.65 -1.39
C ILE A 98 8.22 -4.51 -0.12
N LYS A 99 8.19 -3.89 1.08
CA LYS A 99 8.04 -4.63 2.34
C LYS A 99 6.72 -5.38 2.38
N GLY A 100 5.63 -4.73 1.96
CA GLY A 100 4.31 -5.33 1.84
C GLY A 100 4.30 -6.52 0.89
N LEU A 101 4.86 -6.37 -0.31
CA LEU A 101 5.02 -7.46 -1.29
C LEU A 101 5.84 -8.62 -0.73
N ARG A 102 6.95 -8.34 -0.05
CA ARG A 102 7.83 -9.37 0.51
C ARG A 102 7.12 -10.23 1.55
N LEU A 103 6.35 -9.59 2.43
CA LEU A 103 5.57 -10.28 3.48
C LEU A 103 4.39 -11.05 2.87
N LEU A 104 3.69 -10.45 1.90
CA LEU A 104 2.58 -11.07 1.19
C LEU A 104 3.02 -12.35 0.46
N ASN A 105 4.18 -12.31 -0.20
CA ASN A 105 4.75 -13.48 -0.90
C ASN A 105 5.15 -14.61 0.06
N ARG A 106 5.35 -14.32 1.35
CA ARG A 106 5.65 -15.30 2.39
C ARG A 106 4.41 -15.72 3.19
N ASP A 107 3.23 -15.25 2.81
CA ASP A 107 1.98 -15.48 3.55
C ASP A 107 2.05 -15.02 5.01
N GLN A 108 2.77 -13.91 5.24
CA GLN A 108 2.99 -13.32 6.57
C GLN A 108 2.22 -12.02 6.72
N ALA A 109 1.57 -11.84 7.87
CA ALA A 109 0.90 -10.60 8.23
C ALA A 109 1.88 -9.42 8.38
N ILE A 110 1.36 -8.21 8.21
CA ILE A 110 2.06 -6.98 8.59
C ILE A 110 2.00 -6.83 10.11
N ILE A 111 3.11 -7.09 10.81
CA ILE A 111 3.18 -7.06 12.29
C ILE A 111 2.86 -5.66 12.84
N ASN A 112 3.38 -4.60 12.21
CA ASN A 112 3.14 -3.22 12.64
C ASN A 112 2.49 -2.41 11.52
N GLU A 113 1.22 -2.72 11.22
CA GLU A 113 0.49 -2.01 10.17
C GLU A 113 0.24 -0.53 10.48
N LYS A 114 0.23 -0.16 11.77
CA LYS A 114 0.00 1.22 12.24
C LYS A 114 1.22 2.13 12.12
N THR A 115 2.38 1.58 11.77
CA THR A 115 3.62 2.36 11.59
C THR A 115 3.43 3.51 10.59
N TRP A 116 4.10 4.62 10.86
CA TRP A 116 4.20 5.78 9.96
C TRP A 116 5.40 5.69 9.01
N LEU A 117 6.36 4.82 9.32
CA LEU A 117 7.58 4.62 8.55
C LEU A 117 7.49 3.29 7.81
N PHE A 118 8.18 2.27 8.29
CA PHE A 118 8.34 0.99 7.61
C PHE A 118 7.58 -0.13 8.29
#